data_AF-F4P335-F1
#
_entry.id   AF-F4P335-F1
#
_cell.length_a   1.000
_cell.length_b   1.000
_cell.length_c   1.000
_cell.angle_alpha   90.00
_cell.angle_beta   90.00
_cell.angle_gamma   90.00
#
_symmetry.space_group_name_H-M   'P 1'
#
loop_
_entity.id
_entity.type
_entity.pdbx_description
1 polymer ?
#
loop_
_entity_poly.entity_id
_entity_poly.type
_entity_poly.pdbx_seq_one_letter_code
_entity_poly.pdbx_strand_id
1 'polypeptide(L)'
;MNSDTTKSCMHPKSVNFKVVDNNLIKKGVPLTQAICQDLLVTGHISSYMEFFHMAVENQLGIEFTPDMLHALQNLLTIAEDSSTRGDAKAIYESKKNLAQYFLLSSNYNMAISYFRETLDAAAGIKDDPMVEIEATLSLGHALEKSEHVNESIECYENTRKLAASRNNLDGEIRACQHLVSGHTHMAESFEYSGDYDQAIFHYTKCLEYLTHPVYDEMTISDIEFRLGKVHKDIGQIETAIKYLERFVAKPNLINDKSRQGWAQASLASCYESAGNPQLAASYLQQFISAAESDPIQRVAVSQACNQLGMLFNKMGQFELAVTYFERHFQLMTEISKDDMQDLEQNTHQLNDGDGIKSPLPWNKTGSTSKLSTVRVGGAQTQLGISKGNAQMAQYFETIVDCNGLASLLLWKAKRSFGSYLPTRLENI
;
A
#
# COMPACT_ATOMS: atom_id res chain seq x y z
N MET A 1 -12.58 33.14 -5.23
CA MET A 1 -12.55 33.60 -3.83
C MET A 1 -11.95 32.48 -3.03
N ASN A 2 -10.69 32.67 -2.62
CA ASN A 2 -9.92 31.73 -1.82
C ASN A 2 -10.50 31.63 -0.40
N SER A 3 -10.50 30.43 0.17
CA SER A 3 -10.20 30.25 1.59
C SER A 3 -9.78 28.80 1.83
N ASP A 4 -8.52 28.65 2.22
CA ASP A 4 -7.79 27.44 2.55
C ASP A 4 -8.49 26.57 3.60
N THR A 5 -8.64 25.28 3.30
CA THR A 5 -8.89 24.23 4.30
C THR A 5 -7.57 23.53 4.61
N THR A 6 -6.77 24.13 5.49
CA THR A 6 -5.60 23.50 6.09
C THR A 6 -5.97 22.86 7.43
N LYS A 7 -5.79 21.53 7.46
CA LYS A 7 -5.48 20.66 8.61
C LYS A 7 -5.52 21.33 9.99
N SER A 8 -6.62 21.09 10.72
CA SER A 8 -6.67 21.23 12.17
C SER A 8 -6.01 20.00 12.82
N CYS A 9 -4.68 19.96 12.85
CA CYS A 9 -3.99 19.18 13.88
C CYS A 9 -4.39 19.77 15.24
N MET A 10 -5.21 19.08 16.01
CA MET A 10 -5.42 19.43 17.41
C MET A 10 -4.11 19.20 18.14
N HIS A 11 -3.31 20.25 18.29
CA HIS A 11 -2.34 20.32 19.36
C HIS A 11 -3.09 20.10 20.69
N PRO A 12 -2.60 19.24 21.59
CA PRO A 12 -3.18 19.15 22.91
C PRO A 12 -3.08 20.55 23.54
N LYS A 13 -4.23 21.11 23.91
CA LYS A 13 -4.27 22.36 24.67
C LYS A 13 -3.37 22.17 25.90
N SER A 14 -2.38 23.04 26.03
CA SER A 14 -1.47 23.09 27.16
C SER A 14 -2.26 23.01 28.47
N VAL A 15 -2.23 21.84 29.12
CA VAL A 15 -2.76 21.68 30.47
C VAL A 15 -1.84 22.51 31.36
N ASN A 16 -2.41 23.52 32.00
CA ASN A 16 -1.65 24.47 32.79
C ASN A 16 -1.36 23.82 34.15
N PHE A 17 -0.19 23.19 34.29
CA PHE A 17 0.20 22.47 35.49
C PHE A 17 0.65 23.46 36.57
N LYS A 18 -0.07 23.50 37.70
CA LYS A 18 0.48 24.09 38.93
C LYS A 18 1.58 23.16 39.44
N VAL A 19 2.82 23.60 39.27
CA VAL A 19 4.00 23.00 39.90
C VAL A 19 3.79 23.07 41.41
N VAL A 20 3.75 21.91 42.08
CA VAL A 20 3.81 21.83 43.54
C VAL A 20 5.28 21.95 43.93
N ASP A 21 5.62 23.00 44.67
CA ASP A 21 6.97 23.26 45.19
C ASP A 21 7.36 22.18 46.22
N ASN A 22 7.97 21.09 45.76
CA ASN A 22 8.59 20.10 46.64
C ASN A 22 10.10 20.42 46.82
N ASN A 23 10.41 21.02 47.97
CA ASN A 23 11.75 21.35 48.49
C ASN A 23 12.62 20.09 48.80
N LEU A 24 12.65 19.09 47.92
CA LEU A 24 13.40 17.84 48.10
C LEU A 24 14.54 17.64 47.09
N ILE A 25 14.84 18.61 46.23
CA ILE A 25 16.05 18.57 45.39
C ILE A 25 17.26 18.95 46.25
N LYS A 26 17.75 18.01 47.07
CA LYS A 26 19.15 18.06 47.53
C LYS A 26 20.03 18.07 46.28
N LYS A 27 20.91 19.06 46.15
CA LYS A 27 21.86 19.19 45.02
C LYS A 27 22.56 17.84 44.77
N GLY A 28 22.32 17.24 43.60
CA GLY A 28 23.01 16.04 43.14
C GLY A 28 22.22 14.72 43.12
N VAL A 29 20.95 14.70 43.54
CA VAL A 29 20.12 13.49 43.44
C VAL A 29 19.48 13.40 42.04
N PRO A 30 19.59 12.26 41.32
CA PRO A 30 18.88 12.05 40.05
C PRO A 30 17.37 12.22 40.21
N LEU A 31 16.70 12.85 39.25
CA LEU A 31 15.27 13.14 39.31
C LEU A 31 14.41 11.87 39.49
N THR A 32 14.79 10.77 38.85
CA THR A 32 14.14 9.45 39.02
C THR A 32 14.14 8.97 40.47
N GLN A 33 15.26 9.18 41.18
CA GLN A 33 15.39 8.83 42.59
C GLN A 33 14.55 9.77 43.48
N ALA A 34 14.49 11.06 43.15
CA ALA A 34 13.65 12.02 43.87
C ALA A 34 12.16 11.67 43.76
N ILE A 35 11.68 11.30 42.57
CA ILE A 35 10.30 10.85 42.34
C ILE A 35 9.99 9.57 43.10
N CYS A 36 10.89 8.58 43.07
CA CYS A 36 10.74 7.35 43.85
C CYS A 36 10.58 7.63 45.36
N GLN A 37 11.38 8.55 45.91
CA GLN A 37 11.29 8.96 47.30
C GLN A 37 9.96 9.64 47.60
N ASP A 38 9.50 10.53 46.72
CA ASP A 38 8.23 11.24 46.87
C ASP A 38 7.03 10.27 46.88
N LEU A 39 6.99 9.29 45.96
CA LEU A 39 5.94 8.27 45.92
C LEU A 39 5.89 7.43 47.20
N LEU A 40 7.05 7.02 47.74
CA LEU A 40 7.11 6.29 49.01
C LEU A 40 6.67 7.12 50.21
N VAL A 41 7.08 8.40 50.27
CA VAL A 41 6.72 9.30 51.38
C VAL A 41 5.24 9.64 51.37
N THR A 42 4.65 9.79 50.19
CA THR A 42 3.21 10.06 50.03
C THR A 42 2.33 8.82 50.17
N GLY A 43 2.92 7.62 50.27
CA GLY A 43 2.20 6.36 50.50
C GLY A 43 1.72 5.64 49.24
N HIS A 44 2.15 6.07 48.06
CA HIS A 44 1.82 5.49 46.76
C HIS A 44 2.76 4.33 46.41
N ILE A 45 2.62 3.21 47.13
CA ILE A 45 3.54 2.07 47.05
C ILE A 45 3.42 1.37 45.69
N SER A 46 2.22 1.28 45.11
CA SER A 46 1.98 0.61 43.83
C SER A 46 2.59 1.43 42.69
N SER A 47 2.33 2.74 42.69
CA SER A 47 2.92 3.70 41.76
C SER A 47 4.45 3.71 41.85
N TYR A 48 4.99 3.61 43.08
CA TYR A 48 6.43 3.48 43.29
C TYR A 48 6.99 2.25 42.59
N MET A 49 6.38 1.07 42.79
CA MET A 49 6.87 -0.17 42.18
C MET A 49 6.83 -0.08 40.65
N GLU A 50 5.71 0.36 40.08
CA GLU A 50 5.57 0.52 38.62
C GLU A 50 6.58 1.52 38.06
N PHE A 51 6.71 2.71 38.67
CA PHE A 51 7.68 3.72 38.25
C PHE A 51 9.13 3.22 38.38
N PHE A 52 9.45 2.53 39.48
CA PHE A 52 10.78 2.00 39.73
C PHE A 52 11.16 0.95 38.68
N HIS A 53 10.27 -0.01 38.39
CA HIS A 53 10.53 -1.00 37.33
C HIS A 53 10.74 -0.34 35.97
N MET A 54 9.91 0.65 35.62
CA MET A 54 10.05 1.42 34.39
C MET A 54 11.39 2.18 34.31
N ALA A 55 11.80 2.81 35.42
CA ALA A 55 13.01 3.64 35.46
C ALA A 55 14.31 2.85 35.58
N VAL A 56 14.30 1.66 36.18
CA VAL A 56 15.51 0.88 36.48
C VAL A 56 15.79 -0.20 35.44
N GLU A 57 14.77 -0.86 34.90
CA GLU A 57 14.97 -1.97 33.96
C GLU A 57 15.27 -1.51 32.53
N ASN A 58 15.29 -0.20 32.27
CA ASN A 58 15.56 0.39 30.96
C ASN A 58 14.65 -0.18 29.85
N GLN A 59 13.46 -0.68 30.20
CA GLN A 59 12.50 -1.28 29.27
C GLN A 59 11.97 -0.28 28.23
N LEU A 60 12.20 1.01 28.44
CA LEU A 60 11.63 2.06 27.61
C LEU A 60 12.53 2.52 26.47
N GLY A 61 13.84 2.24 26.48
CA GLY A 61 14.75 2.64 25.39
C GLY A 61 14.74 4.14 25.04
N ILE A 62 14.12 4.97 25.89
CA ILE A 62 13.84 6.40 25.69
C ILE A 62 14.58 7.15 26.79
N GLU A 63 15.33 8.19 26.42
CA GLU A 63 15.81 9.17 27.38
C GLU A 63 14.61 9.95 27.93
N PHE A 64 14.26 9.68 29.19
CA PHE A 64 13.19 10.42 29.85
C PHE A 64 13.59 11.87 30.07
N THR A 65 12.83 12.80 29.48
CA THR A 65 12.94 14.20 29.85
C THR A 65 12.33 14.41 31.25
N PRO A 66 12.76 15.45 31.99
CA PRO A 66 12.17 15.79 33.28
C PRO A 66 10.64 15.92 33.25
N ASP A 67 10.09 16.49 32.17
CA ASP A 67 8.65 16.66 31.99
C ASP A 67 7.93 15.31 31.84
N MET A 68 8.52 14.34 31.13
CA MET A 68 7.96 12.98 31.00
C MET A 68 7.92 12.27 32.35
N LEU A 69 8.96 12.41 33.17
CA LEU A 69 9.02 11.77 34.48
C LEU A 69 7.95 12.35 35.43
N HIS A 70 7.77 13.67 35.44
CA HIS A 70 6.72 14.30 36.23
C HIS A 70 5.32 13.99 35.72
N ALA A 71 5.11 13.93 34.39
CA ALA A 71 3.85 13.51 33.81
C ALA A 71 3.51 12.08 34.24
N LEU A 72 4.48 11.16 34.16
CA LEU A 72 4.30 9.77 34.56
C LEU A 72 4.02 9.64 36.06
N GLN A 73 4.75 10.35 36.92
CA GLN A 73 4.49 10.40 38.36
C GLN A 73 3.05 10.83 38.65
N ASN A 74 2.58 11.91 38.02
CA ASN A 74 1.23 12.42 38.23
C ASN A 74 0.16 11.43 37.74
N LEU A 75 0.36 10.78 36.59
CA LEU A 75 -0.60 9.82 36.06
C LEU A 75 -0.70 8.56 36.94
N LEU A 76 0.42 8.04 37.43
CA LEU A 76 0.45 6.87 38.31
C LEU A 76 -0.21 7.16 39.66
N THR A 77 0.12 8.29 40.29
CA THR A 77 -0.50 8.69 41.57
C THR A 77 -2.01 8.85 41.45
N ILE A 78 -2.51 9.52 40.41
CA ILE A 78 -3.96 9.65 40.15
C ILE A 78 -4.60 8.28 39.97
N ALA A 79 -3.93 7.34 39.29
CA ALA A 79 -4.44 6.00 39.08
C ALA A 79 -4.50 5.18 40.38
N GLU A 80 -3.48 5.24 41.23
CA GLU A 80 -3.49 4.58 42.55
C GLU A 80 -4.54 5.21 43.49
N ASP A 81 -4.66 6.54 43.51
CA ASP A 81 -5.70 7.25 44.26
C ASP A 81 -7.12 6.88 43.80
N SER A 82 -7.32 6.69 42.50
CA SER A 82 -8.61 6.23 41.99
C SER A 82 -8.90 4.77 42.39
N SER A 83 -7.87 3.93 42.40
CA SER A 83 -7.96 2.50 42.74
C SER A 83 -8.25 2.30 44.22
N THR A 84 -7.60 3.05 45.10
CA THR A 84 -7.83 3.02 46.55
C THR A 84 -9.23 3.50 46.94
N ARG A 85 -9.79 4.46 46.20
CA ARG A 85 -11.17 4.93 46.37
C ARG A 85 -12.23 3.95 45.86
N GLY A 86 -11.88 3.04 44.96
CA GLY A 86 -12.79 2.02 44.42
C GLY A 86 -13.87 2.55 43.47
N ASP A 87 -13.71 3.77 42.93
CA ASP A 87 -14.62 4.34 41.94
C ASP A 87 -14.27 3.83 40.55
N ALA A 88 -15.08 2.91 40.01
CA ALA A 88 -14.84 2.29 38.70
C ALA A 88 -14.69 3.30 37.56
N LYS A 89 -15.41 4.42 37.59
CA LYS A 89 -15.31 5.45 36.55
C LYS A 89 -14.01 6.23 36.66
N ALA A 90 -13.60 6.57 37.88
CA ALA A 90 -12.32 7.23 38.10
C ALA A 90 -11.13 6.33 37.73
N ILE A 91 -11.23 5.02 38.02
CA ILE A 91 -10.23 4.02 37.63
C ILE A 91 -10.15 3.89 36.11
N TYR A 92 -11.30 3.82 35.43
CA TYR A 92 -11.34 3.77 33.97
C TYR A 92 -10.62 4.97 33.33
N GLU A 93 -10.98 6.20 33.74
CA GLU A 93 -10.39 7.42 33.17
C GLU A 93 -8.90 7.56 33.47
N SER A 94 -8.47 7.26 34.70
CA SER A 94 -7.06 7.37 35.09
C SER A 94 -6.18 6.36 34.33
N LYS A 95 -6.63 5.10 34.23
CA LYS A 95 -5.92 4.04 33.51
C LYS A 95 -5.96 4.25 32.00
N LYS A 96 -7.04 4.81 31.45
CA LYS A 96 -7.12 5.20 30.03
C LYS A 96 -6.09 6.27 29.69
N ASN A 97 -5.92 7.28 30.55
CA ASN A 97 -4.91 8.32 30.34
C ASN A 97 -3.48 7.76 30.39
N LEU A 98 -3.19 6.83 31.31
CA LEU A 98 -1.92 6.09 31.33
C LEU A 98 -1.71 5.31 30.04
N ALA A 99 -2.70 4.52 29.61
CA ALA A 99 -2.62 3.74 28.39
C ALA A 99 -2.35 4.60 27.15
N GLN A 100 -3.05 5.74 27.02
CA GLN A 100 -2.85 6.70 25.94
C GLN A 100 -1.47 7.34 25.98
N TYR A 101 -0.94 7.67 27.15
CA TYR A 101 0.42 8.19 27.30
C TYR A 101 1.46 7.19 26.75
N PHE A 102 1.33 5.91 27.11
CA PHE A 102 2.24 4.87 26.60
C PHE A 102 2.05 4.58 25.11
N LEU A 103 0.82 4.65 24.62
CA LEU A 103 0.53 4.52 23.18
C LEU A 103 1.23 5.62 22.37
N LEU A 104 1.16 6.88 22.83
CA LEU A 104 1.84 8.01 22.19
C LEU A 104 3.37 7.91 22.29
N SER A 105 3.86 7.30 23.38
CA SER A 105 5.28 7.03 23.60
C SER A 105 5.77 5.79 22.85
N SER A 106 4.93 5.16 22.02
CA SER A 106 5.21 3.92 21.29
C SER A 106 5.58 2.72 22.18
N ASN A 107 5.27 2.77 23.48
CA ASN A 107 5.41 1.63 24.39
C ASN A 107 4.10 0.84 24.39
N TYR A 108 3.91 0.02 23.36
CA TYR A 108 2.64 -0.67 23.14
C TYR A 108 2.35 -1.74 24.19
N ASN A 109 3.37 -2.40 24.75
CA ASN A 109 3.17 -3.43 25.78
C ASN A 109 2.51 -2.84 27.04
N MET A 110 3.01 -1.70 27.52
CA MET A 110 2.40 -0.99 28.66
C MET A 110 1.04 -0.41 28.28
N ALA A 111 0.89 0.12 27.06
CA ALA A 111 -0.41 0.60 26.59
C ALA A 111 -1.47 -0.53 26.63
N ILE A 112 -1.12 -1.72 26.13
CA ILE A 112 -1.99 -2.90 26.12
C ILE A 112 -2.32 -3.34 27.56
N SER A 113 -1.35 -3.38 28.48
CA SER A 113 -1.61 -3.78 29.87
C SER A 113 -2.61 -2.84 30.54
N TYR A 114 -2.41 -1.52 30.41
CA TYR A 114 -3.35 -0.55 30.96
C TYR A 114 -4.70 -0.56 30.24
N PHE A 115 -4.75 -0.77 28.92
CA PHE A 115 -6.04 -0.91 28.23
C PHE A 115 -6.82 -2.16 28.67
N ARG A 116 -6.14 -3.27 29.01
CA ARG A 116 -6.79 -4.43 29.65
C ARG A 116 -7.39 -4.06 31.01
N GLU A 117 -6.66 -3.33 31.85
CA GLU A 117 -7.19 -2.81 33.11
C GLU A 117 -8.36 -1.84 32.90
N THR A 118 -8.34 -1.02 31.84
CA THR A 118 -9.50 -0.17 31.52
C THR A 118 -10.72 -0.97 31.13
N LEU A 119 -10.56 -2.10 30.44
CA LEU A 119 -11.65 -2.99 30.09
C LEU A 119 -12.25 -3.65 31.33
N ASP A 120 -11.41 -4.09 32.27
CA ASP A 120 -11.84 -4.65 33.56
C ASP A 120 -12.60 -3.60 34.39
N ALA A 121 -12.11 -2.36 34.44
CA ALA A 121 -12.80 -1.26 35.11
C ALA A 121 -14.14 -0.92 34.42
N ALA A 122 -14.17 -0.97 33.09
CA ALA A 122 -15.38 -0.73 32.30
C ALA A 122 -16.48 -1.75 32.61
N ALA A 123 -16.14 -3.02 32.85
CA ALA A 123 -17.10 -4.05 33.25
C ALA A 123 -17.80 -3.74 34.60
N GLY A 124 -17.16 -2.94 35.46
CA GLY A 124 -17.74 -2.44 36.71
C GLY A 124 -18.76 -1.30 36.53
N ILE A 125 -18.79 -0.66 35.35
CA ILE A 125 -19.63 0.52 35.07
C ILE A 125 -20.92 0.04 34.39
N LYS A 126 -21.95 -0.23 35.19
CA LYS A 126 -23.23 -0.76 34.69
C LYS A 126 -24.12 0.28 34.00
N ASP A 127 -23.91 1.55 34.31
CA ASP A 127 -24.80 2.64 33.90
C ASP A 127 -24.51 3.16 32.48
N ASP A 128 -23.38 2.77 31.87
CA ASP A 128 -22.98 3.25 30.55
C ASP A 128 -22.36 2.12 29.69
N PRO A 129 -23.16 1.47 28.81
CA PRO A 129 -22.67 0.40 27.93
C PRO A 129 -21.70 0.90 26.86
N MET A 130 -21.52 2.21 26.69
CA MET A 130 -20.57 2.78 25.72
C MET A 130 -19.13 2.66 26.20
N VAL A 131 -18.91 2.64 27.52
CA VAL A 131 -17.56 2.61 28.11
C VAL A 131 -16.84 1.30 27.78
N GLU A 132 -17.55 0.17 27.84
CA GLU A 132 -17.02 -1.15 27.49
C GLU A 132 -16.64 -1.24 26.01
N ILE A 133 -17.46 -0.66 25.12
CA ILE A 133 -17.19 -0.60 23.69
C ILE A 133 -15.94 0.25 23.41
N GLU A 134 -15.85 1.44 24.02
CA GLU A 134 -14.69 2.33 23.83
C GLU A 134 -13.40 1.73 24.42
N ALA A 135 -13.48 1.02 25.55
CA ALA A 135 -12.35 0.30 26.14
C ALA A 135 -11.84 -0.79 25.20
N THR A 136 -12.76 -1.60 24.66
CA THR A 136 -12.41 -2.70 23.75
C THR A 136 -11.84 -2.17 22.43
N LEU A 137 -12.41 -1.10 21.86
CA LEU A 137 -11.85 -0.41 20.69
C LEU A 137 -10.43 0.12 20.94
N SER A 138 -10.20 0.74 22.11
CA SER A 138 -8.89 1.29 22.47
C SER A 138 -7.83 0.19 22.64
N LEU A 139 -8.21 -0.95 23.24
CA LEU A 139 -7.35 -2.13 23.34
C LEU A 139 -7.03 -2.70 21.95
N GLY A 140 -8.03 -2.84 21.09
CA GLY A 140 -7.83 -3.29 19.70
C GLY A 140 -6.84 -2.41 18.94
N HIS A 141 -6.93 -1.09 19.09
CA HIS A 141 -6.03 -0.13 18.45
C HIS A 141 -4.59 -0.24 18.98
N ALA A 142 -4.41 -0.47 20.29
CA ALA A 142 -3.08 -0.70 20.85
C ALA A 142 -2.45 -2.02 20.34
N LEU A 143 -3.25 -3.08 20.23
CA LEU A 143 -2.82 -4.37 19.65
C LEU A 143 -2.41 -4.22 18.18
N GLU A 144 -3.17 -3.44 17.40
CA GLU A 144 -2.88 -3.12 16.00
C GLU A 144 -1.52 -2.40 15.87
N LYS A 145 -1.27 -1.39 16.72
CA LYS A 145 0.02 -0.68 16.76
C LYS A 145 1.19 -1.55 17.20
N SER A 146 0.92 -2.58 18.01
CA SER A 146 1.93 -3.54 18.46
C SER A 146 2.16 -4.69 17.47
N GLU A 147 1.60 -4.64 16.26
CA GLU A 147 1.67 -5.71 15.23
C GLU A 147 1.02 -7.05 15.65
N HIS A 148 0.21 -7.06 16.72
CA HIS A 148 -0.57 -8.24 17.14
C HIS A 148 -1.91 -8.27 16.38
N VAL A 149 -1.83 -8.34 15.04
CA VAL A 149 -2.99 -8.17 14.15
C VAL A 149 -4.09 -9.19 14.41
N ASN A 150 -3.75 -10.46 14.70
CA ASN A 150 -4.74 -11.50 15.00
C ASN A 150 -5.54 -11.22 16.27
N GLU A 151 -4.87 -10.86 17.36
CA GLU A 151 -5.54 -10.49 18.63
C GLU A 151 -6.38 -9.22 18.46
N SER A 152 -5.89 -8.28 17.66
CA SER A 152 -6.62 -7.05 17.32
C SER A 152 -7.92 -7.36 16.56
N ILE A 153 -7.89 -8.23 15.55
CA ILE A 153 -9.07 -8.68 14.81
C ILE A 153 -10.09 -9.36 15.74
N GLU A 154 -9.63 -10.26 16.62
CA GLU A 154 -10.51 -10.91 17.61
C GLU A 154 -11.18 -9.88 18.54
N CYS A 155 -10.40 -8.91 19.01
CA CYS A 155 -10.87 -7.81 19.84
C CYS A 155 -11.95 -6.98 19.13
N TYR A 156 -11.75 -6.62 17.86
CA TYR A 156 -12.73 -5.86 17.09
C TYR A 156 -13.98 -6.68 16.73
N GLU A 157 -13.87 -7.99 16.49
CA GLU A 157 -15.04 -8.86 16.30
C GLU A 157 -15.90 -8.95 17.57
N ASN A 158 -15.25 -9.07 18.72
CA ASN A 158 -15.95 -9.07 20.01
C ASN A 158 -16.60 -7.70 20.26
N THR A 159 -15.91 -6.61 19.94
CA THR A 159 -16.46 -5.25 19.99
C THR A 159 -17.69 -5.10 19.11
N ARG A 160 -17.64 -5.58 17.87
CA ARG A 160 -18.75 -5.50 16.92
C ARG A 160 -19.99 -6.24 17.44
N LYS A 161 -19.81 -7.46 17.97
CA LYS A 161 -20.89 -8.26 18.58
C LYS A 161 -21.47 -7.57 19.81
N LEU A 162 -20.63 -7.01 20.66
CA LEU A 162 -21.05 -6.25 21.84
C LEU A 162 -21.85 -5.02 21.41
N ALA A 163 -21.32 -4.21 20.49
CA ALA A 163 -21.98 -3.01 19.97
C ALA A 163 -23.36 -3.34 19.35
N ALA A 164 -23.44 -4.40 18.54
CA ALA A 164 -24.70 -4.88 17.98
C ALA A 164 -25.70 -5.28 19.07
N SER A 165 -25.27 -6.03 20.10
CA SER A 165 -26.14 -6.43 21.22
C SER A 165 -26.69 -5.24 22.04
N ARG A 166 -26.00 -4.10 21.99
CA ARG A 166 -26.36 -2.86 22.68
C ARG A 166 -27.04 -1.84 21.77
N ASN A 167 -27.33 -2.19 20.51
CA ASN A 167 -27.83 -1.28 19.48
C ASN A 167 -26.96 -0.01 19.30
N ASN A 168 -25.64 -0.14 19.48
CA ASN A 168 -24.68 0.93 19.25
C ASN A 168 -24.16 0.86 17.82
N LEU A 169 -24.80 1.59 16.92
CA LEU A 169 -24.43 1.64 15.52
C LEU A 169 -23.04 2.26 15.30
N ASP A 170 -22.67 3.30 16.07
CA ASP A 170 -21.35 3.94 15.95
C ASP A 170 -20.21 2.98 16.30
N GLY A 171 -20.36 2.26 17.40
CA GLY A 171 -19.40 1.23 17.82
C GLY A 171 -19.28 0.10 16.81
N GLU A 172 -20.39 -0.33 16.21
CA GLU A 172 -20.40 -1.36 15.16
C GLU A 172 -19.65 -0.87 13.90
N ILE A 173 -19.93 0.35 13.43
CA ILE A 173 -19.24 0.94 12.27
C ILE A 173 -17.74 1.06 12.53
N ARG A 174 -17.34 1.60 13.69
CA ARG A 174 -15.92 1.74 14.07
C ARG A 174 -15.22 0.38 14.12
N ALA A 175 -15.85 -0.62 14.74
CA ALA A 175 -15.31 -1.98 14.78
C ALA A 175 -15.15 -2.57 13.38
N CYS A 176 -16.15 -2.45 12.50
CA CYS A 176 -16.07 -2.88 11.11
C CYS A 176 -14.93 -2.16 10.35
N GLN A 177 -14.72 -0.86 10.57
CA GLN A 177 -13.64 -0.10 9.91
C GLN A 177 -12.27 -0.69 10.25
N HIS A 178 -12.05 -0.98 11.53
CA HIS A 178 -10.81 -1.62 11.97
C HIS A 178 -10.69 -3.07 11.50
N LEU A 179 -11.78 -3.84 11.45
CA LEU A 179 -11.78 -5.20 10.90
C LEU A 179 -11.39 -5.23 9.43
N VAL A 180 -11.92 -4.30 8.62
CA VAL A 180 -11.51 -4.16 7.21
C VAL A 180 -10.02 -3.85 7.10
N SER A 181 -9.49 -2.94 7.94
CA SER A 181 -8.06 -2.61 7.93
C SER A 181 -7.20 -3.81 8.33
N GLY A 182 -7.55 -4.51 9.41
CA GLY A 182 -6.81 -5.67 9.91
C GLY A 182 -6.83 -6.84 8.92
N HIS A 183 -7.99 -7.15 8.34
CA HIS A 183 -8.09 -8.19 7.31
C HIS A 183 -7.39 -7.82 6.02
N THR A 184 -7.37 -6.54 5.62
CA THR A 184 -6.60 -6.10 4.45
C THR A 184 -5.10 -6.31 4.68
N HIS A 185 -4.58 -5.95 5.86
CA HIS A 185 -3.18 -6.20 6.22
C HIS A 185 -2.83 -7.70 6.17
N MET A 186 -3.68 -8.55 6.74
CA MET A 186 -3.50 -10.00 6.69
C MET A 186 -3.53 -10.52 5.24
N ALA A 187 -4.48 -10.07 4.44
CA ALA A 187 -4.61 -10.47 3.04
C ALA A 187 -3.38 -10.09 2.21
N GLU A 188 -2.87 -8.86 2.36
CA GLU A 188 -1.66 -8.39 1.68
C GLU A 188 -0.42 -9.19 2.10
N SER A 189 -0.29 -9.51 3.39
CA SER A 189 0.80 -10.34 3.90
C SER A 189 0.77 -11.74 3.28
N PHE A 190 -0.41 -12.37 3.24
CA PHE A 190 -0.58 -13.68 2.62
C PHE A 190 -0.36 -13.65 1.11
N GLU A 191 -0.86 -12.62 0.42
CA GLU A 191 -0.59 -12.38 -1.01
C GLU A 191 0.91 -12.29 -1.28
N TYR A 192 1.66 -11.56 -0.45
CA TYR A 192 3.12 -11.46 -0.56
C TYR A 192 3.83 -12.80 -0.32
N SER A 193 3.31 -13.61 0.62
CA SER A 193 3.85 -14.95 0.89
C SER A 193 3.47 -16.01 -0.17
N GLY A 194 2.52 -15.70 -1.04
CA GLY A 194 1.97 -16.63 -2.05
C GLY A 194 0.90 -17.58 -1.52
N ASP A 195 0.44 -17.42 -0.26
CA ASP A 195 -0.70 -18.16 0.29
C ASP A 195 -2.01 -17.48 -0.15
N TYR A 196 -2.37 -17.73 -1.40
CA TYR A 196 -3.51 -17.08 -2.03
C TYR A 196 -4.86 -17.51 -1.44
N ASP A 197 -4.97 -18.71 -0.87
CA ASP A 197 -6.20 -19.18 -0.23
C ASP A 197 -6.51 -18.35 1.02
N GLN A 198 -5.51 -18.07 1.87
CA GLN A 198 -5.67 -17.18 3.01
C GLN A 198 -5.89 -15.73 2.60
N ALA A 199 -5.23 -15.27 1.53
CA ALA A 199 -5.46 -13.93 1.00
C ALA A 199 -6.92 -13.75 0.54
N ILE A 200 -7.47 -14.71 -0.20
CA ILE A 200 -8.88 -14.69 -0.64
C ILE A 200 -9.82 -14.73 0.57
N PHE A 201 -9.54 -15.56 1.58
CA PHE A 201 -10.34 -15.63 2.80
C PHE A 201 -10.45 -14.26 3.47
N HIS A 202 -9.33 -13.57 3.68
CA HIS A 202 -9.31 -12.28 4.35
C HIS A 202 -9.90 -11.15 3.50
N TYR A 203 -9.63 -11.10 2.18
CA TYR A 203 -10.30 -10.12 1.33
C TYR A 203 -11.82 -10.34 1.24
N THR A 204 -12.28 -11.60 1.26
CA THR A 204 -13.72 -11.91 1.31
C THR A 204 -14.33 -11.43 2.63
N LYS A 205 -13.63 -11.60 3.75
CA LYS A 205 -14.03 -11.03 5.04
C LYS A 205 -14.16 -9.52 4.99
N CYS A 206 -13.23 -8.81 4.34
CA CYS A 206 -13.38 -7.36 4.13
C CYS A 206 -14.71 -7.02 3.45
N LEU A 207 -15.08 -7.72 2.36
CA LEU A 207 -16.35 -7.47 1.66
C LEU A 207 -17.59 -7.74 2.54
N GLU A 208 -17.54 -8.71 3.45
CA GLU A 208 -18.62 -8.98 4.41
C GLU A 208 -18.87 -7.80 5.37
N TYR A 209 -17.81 -7.13 5.83
CA TYR A 209 -17.92 -5.96 6.71
C TYR A 209 -18.24 -4.66 5.96
N LEU A 210 -17.91 -4.58 4.66
CA LEU A 210 -18.19 -3.43 3.80
C LEU A 210 -19.64 -3.37 3.29
N THR A 211 -20.60 -3.78 4.13
CA THR A 211 -22.04 -3.78 3.81
C THR A 211 -22.76 -2.52 4.28
N HIS A 212 -22.15 -1.73 5.17
CA HIS A 212 -22.76 -0.52 5.73
C HIS A 212 -22.62 0.69 4.80
N PRO A 213 -23.64 1.57 4.65
CA PRO A 213 -23.60 2.75 3.78
C PRO A 213 -22.53 3.82 4.11
N VAL A 214 -21.82 3.67 5.23
CA VAL A 214 -20.74 4.58 5.64
C VAL A 214 -19.48 4.35 4.80
N TYR A 215 -19.31 3.14 4.26
CA TYR A 215 -18.19 2.86 3.38
C TYR A 215 -18.42 3.48 2.03
N ASP A 216 -17.39 4.16 1.53
CA ASP A 216 -17.42 4.65 0.17
C ASP A 216 -17.28 3.48 -0.81
N GLU A 217 -17.84 3.70 -2.00
CA GLU A 217 -17.76 2.71 -3.08
C GLU A 217 -16.30 2.44 -3.49
N MET A 218 -15.40 3.39 -3.23
CA MET A 218 -13.97 3.27 -3.51
C MET A 218 -13.28 2.19 -2.67
N THR A 219 -13.58 2.10 -1.38
CA THR A 219 -13.02 1.07 -0.49
C THR A 219 -13.43 -0.33 -0.95
N ILE A 220 -14.71 -0.51 -1.30
CA ILE A 220 -15.22 -1.77 -1.87
C ILE A 220 -14.47 -2.12 -3.17
N SER A 221 -14.26 -1.12 -4.03
CA SER A 221 -13.56 -1.28 -5.29
C SER A 221 -12.12 -1.78 -5.10
N ASP A 222 -11.39 -1.25 -4.13
CA ASP A 222 -10.00 -1.64 -3.88
C ASP A 222 -9.89 -3.12 -3.50
N ILE A 223 -10.79 -3.59 -2.62
CA ILE A 223 -10.87 -5.00 -2.23
C ILE A 223 -11.28 -5.88 -3.41
N GLU A 224 -12.26 -5.47 -4.21
CA GLU A 224 -12.66 -6.20 -5.42
C GLU A 224 -11.51 -6.31 -6.43
N PHE A 225 -10.75 -5.23 -6.65
CA PHE A 225 -9.58 -5.25 -7.52
C PHE A 225 -8.52 -6.24 -7.05
N ARG A 226 -8.24 -6.26 -5.74
CA ARG A 226 -7.28 -7.19 -5.13
C ARG A 226 -7.72 -8.64 -5.24
N LEU A 227 -9.00 -8.93 -4.96
CA LEU A 227 -9.57 -10.27 -5.21
C LEU A 227 -9.42 -10.67 -6.67
N GLY A 228 -9.75 -9.76 -7.59
CA GLY A 228 -9.59 -10.00 -9.02
C GLY A 228 -8.15 -10.35 -9.41
N LYS A 229 -7.17 -9.63 -8.86
CA LYS A 229 -5.75 -9.91 -9.06
C LYS A 229 -5.34 -11.27 -8.49
N VAL A 230 -5.71 -11.57 -7.24
CA VAL A 230 -5.37 -12.84 -6.61
C VAL A 230 -5.99 -14.03 -7.36
N HIS A 231 -7.26 -13.93 -7.75
CA HIS A 231 -7.93 -14.96 -8.56
C HIS A 231 -7.25 -15.18 -9.92
N LYS A 232 -6.75 -14.10 -10.55
CA LYS A 232 -5.95 -14.21 -11.79
C LYS A 232 -4.65 -14.97 -11.52
N ASP A 233 -3.94 -14.63 -10.45
CA ASP A 233 -2.63 -15.21 -10.14
C ASP A 233 -2.71 -16.73 -9.81
N ILE A 234 -3.84 -17.20 -9.28
CA ILE A 234 -4.12 -18.65 -9.09
C ILE A 234 -4.78 -19.33 -10.30
N GLY A 235 -4.98 -18.62 -11.42
CA GLY A 235 -5.56 -19.16 -12.63
C GLY A 235 -7.09 -19.32 -12.62
N GLN A 236 -7.79 -18.77 -11.63
CA GLN A 236 -9.26 -18.71 -11.60
C GLN A 236 -9.78 -17.55 -12.46
N ILE A 237 -9.56 -17.66 -13.76
CA ILE A 237 -9.75 -16.58 -14.74
C ILE A 237 -11.17 -16.02 -14.77
N GLU A 238 -12.20 -16.87 -14.75
CA GLU A 238 -13.59 -16.41 -14.79
C GLU A 238 -13.98 -15.58 -13.56
N THR A 239 -13.50 -15.96 -12.38
CA THR A 239 -13.74 -15.22 -11.14
C THR A 239 -12.97 -13.91 -11.14
N ALA A 240 -11.73 -13.92 -11.62
CA ALA A 240 -10.92 -12.72 -11.79
C ALA A 240 -11.61 -11.68 -12.67
N ILE A 241 -12.14 -12.11 -13.83
CA ILE A 241 -12.88 -11.23 -14.77
C ILE A 241 -14.05 -10.57 -14.04
N LYS A 242 -14.89 -11.33 -13.32
CA LYS A 242 -16.06 -10.78 -12.62
C LYS A 242 -15.70 -9.65 -11.66
N TYR A 243 -14.65 -9.83 -10.87
CA TYR A 243 -14.22 -8.81 -9.90
C TYR A 243 -13.59 -7.59 -10.60
N LEU A 244 -12.72 -7.81 -11.58
CA LEU A 244 -12.04 -6.73 -12.28
C LEU A 244 -12.99 -5.91 -13.16
N GLU A 245 -14.03 -6.53 -13.76
CA GLU A 245 -15.06 -5.81 -14.52
C GLU A 245 -15.91 -4.92 -13.62
N ARG A 246 -16.30 -5.42 -12.45
CA ARG A 246 -16.99 -4.60 -11.43
C ARG A 246 -16.16 -3.40 -11.02
N PHE A 247 -14.86 -3.60 -10.85
CA PHE A 247 -13.94 -2.50 -10.56
C PHE A 247 -13.94 -1.47 -11.70
N VAL A 248 -13.69 -1.88 -12.95
CA VAL A 248 -13.58 -0.95 -14.09
C VAL A 248 -14.91 -0.24 -14.41
N ALA A 249 -16.06 -0.85 -14.10
CA ALA A 249 -17.37 -0.25 -14.35
C ALA A 249 -17.70 0.95 -13.43
N LYS A 250 -16.92 1.20 -12.36
CA LYS A 250 -17.26 2.22 -11.37
C LYS A 250 -16.90 3.65 -11.82
N PRO A 251 -17.88 4.59 -11.85
CA PRO A 251 -17.68 5.95 -12.37
C PRO A 251 -16.65 6.79 -11.60
N ASN A 252 -16.50 6.55 -10.29
CA ASN A 252 -15.65 7.38 -9.43
C ASN A 252 -14.14 7.11 -9.62
N LEU A 253 -13.77 6.06 -10.35
CA LEU A 253 -12.37 5.74 -10.67
C LEU A 253 -11.79 6.59 -11.81
N ILE A 254 -12.60 7.42 -12.49
CA ILE A 254 -12.16 8.26 -13.63
C ILE A 254 -10.98 9.18 -13.26
N ASN A 255 -10.87 9.57 -11.98
CA ASN A 255 -9.79 10.42 -11.51
C ASN A 255 -8.49 9.65 -11.16
N ASP A 256 -8.54 8.32 -11.05
CA ASP A 256 -7.38 7.47 -10.79
C ASP A 256 -7.03 6.62 -12.02
N LYS A 257 -6.49 7.30 -13.04
CA LYS A 257 -6.10 6.69 -14.31
C LYS A 257 -5.05 5.59 -14.16
N SER A 258 -4.20 5.69 -13.14
CA SER A 258 -3.20 4.67 -12.82
C SER A 258 -3.88 3.36 -12.42
N ARG A 259 -4.74 3.39 -11.38
CA ARG A 259 -5.45 2.18 -10.93
C ARG A 259 -6.37 1.58 -11.99
N GLN A 260 -7.09 2.42 -12.73
CA GLN A 260 -7.89 1.95 -13.87
C GLN A 260 -7.02 1.19 -14.88
N GLY A 261 -5.82 1.71 -15.15
CA GLY A 261 -4.88 1.09 -16.05
C GLY A 261 -4.41 -0.30 -15.61
N TRP A 262 -4.05 -0.46 -14.34
CA TRP A 262 -3.66 -1.77 -13.79
C TRP A 262 -4.79 -2.79 -13.85
N ALA A 263 -6.03 -2.37 -13.61
CA ALA A 263 -7.20 -3.24 -13.73
C ALA A 263 -7.47 -3.64 -15.18
N GLN A 264 -7.38 -2.70 -16.13
CA GLN A 264 -7.52 -2.98 -17.56
C GLN A 264 -6.43 -3.93 -18.07
N ALA A 265 -5.17 -3.74 -17.65
CA ALA A 265 -4.09 -4.67 -17.98
C ALA A 265 -4.33 -6.07 -17.39
N SER A 266 -4.84 -6.14 -16.16
CA SER A 266 -5.20 -7.42 -15.53
C SER A 266 -6.37 -8.10 -16.24
N LEU A 267 -7.41 -7.36 -16.64
CA LEU A 267 -8.52 -7.86 -17.46
C LEU A 267 -8.03 -8.38 -18.79
N ALA A 268 -7.14 -7.66 -19.46
CA ALA A 268 -6.61 -8.09 -20.74
C ALA A 268 -5.88 -9.44 -20.63
N SER A 269 -5.04 -9.60 -19.60
CA SER A 269 -4.37 -10.87 -19.32
C SER A 269 -5.37 -12.01 -19.03
N CYS A 270 -6.45 -11.71 -18.31
CA CYS A 270 -7.53 -12.68 -18.06
C CYS A 270 -8.24 -13.07 -19.37
N TYR A 271 -8.60 -12.09 -20.21
CA TYR A 271 -9.30 -12.33 -21.47
C TYR A 271 -8.43 -13.05 -22.51
N GLU A 272 -7.13 -12.78 -22.54
CA GLU A 272 -6.19 -13.57 -23.34
C GLU A 272 -6.19 -15.04 -22.89
N SER A 273 -6.12 -15.26 -21.57
CA SER A 273 -6.14 -16.61 -20.97
C SER A 273 -7.47 -17.34 -21.21
N ALA A 274 -8.58 -16.60 -21.28
CA ALA A 274 -9.91 -17.11 -21.61
C ALA A 274 -10.13 -17.34 -23.12
N GLY A 275 -9.11 -17.09 -23.97
CA GLY A 275 -9.21 -17.29 -25.42
C GLY A 275 -9.95 -16.20 -26.18
N ASN A 276 -10.07 -14.99 -25.62
CA ASN A 276 -10.70 -13.83 -26.25
C ASN A 276 -9.67 -12.71 -26.51
N PRO A 277 -8.78 -12.88 -27.52
CA PRO A 277 -7.68 -11.95 -27.78
C PRO A 277 -8.15 -10.58 -28.29
N GLN A 278 -9.32 -10.49 -28.92
CA GLN A 278 -9.89 -9.21 -29.36
C GLN A 278 -10.28 -8.34 -28.17
N LEU A 279 -10.96 -8.93 -27.18
CA LEU A 279 -11.36 -8.19 -25.99
C LEU A 279 -10.14 -7.82 -25.14
N ALA A 280 -9.16 -8.73 -25.03
CA ALA A 280 -7.87 -8.43 -24.41
C ALA A 280 -7.17 -7.22 -25.05
N ALA A 281 -7.14 -7.17 -26.39
CA ALA A 281 -6.57 -6.04 -27.12
C ALA A 281 -7.30 -4.72 -26.82
N SER A 282 -8.64 -4.76 -26.76
CA SER A 282 -9.42 -3.55 -26.45
C SER A 282 -9.12 -2.98 -25.06
N TYR A 283 -8.92 -3.82 -24.05
CA TYR A 283 -8.58 -3.38 -22.69
C TYR A 283 -7.15 -2.84 -22.61
N LEU A 284 -6.17 -3.45 -23.29
CA LEU A 284 -4.81 -2.91 -23.35
C LEU A 284 -4.76 -1.55 -24.07
N GLN A 285 -5.56 -1.35 -25.12
CA GLN A 285 -5.65 -0.06 -25.80
C GLN A 285 -6.22 1.02 -24.88
N GLN A 286 -7.25 0.70 -24.09
CA GLN A 286 -7.80 1.61 -23.09
C GLN A 286 -6.76 1.94 -22.01
N PHE A 287 -6.02 0.94 -21.53
CA PHE A 287 -4.93 1.14 -20.57
C PHE A 287 -3.88 2.12 -21.10
N ILE A 288 -3.37 1.86 -22.31
CA ILE A 288 -2.38 2.74 -22.95
C ILE A 288 -2.94 4.17 -23.05
N SER A 289 -4.17 4.34 -23.51
CA SER A 289 -4.81 5.65 -23.59
C SER A 289 -4.91 6.38 -22.24
N ALA A 290 -5.12 5.65 -21.14
CA ALA A 290 -5.25 6.23 -19.81
C ALA A 290 -3.88 6.56 -19.18
N ALA A 291 -2.88 5.72 -19.43
CA ALA A 291 -1.57 5.78 -18.80
C ALA A 291 -0.51 6.56 -19.60
N GLU A 292 -0.78 6.88 -20.87
CA GLU A 292 0.20 7.53 -21.77
C GLU A 292 0.78 8.83 -21.22
N SER A 293 -0.06 9.62 -20.54
CA SER A 293 0.34 10.94 -20.02
C SER A 293 1.08 10.87 -18.68
N ASP A 294 1.17 9.70 -18.04
CA ASP A 294 1.78 9.53 -16.73
C ASP A 294 3.24 9.04 -16.87
N PRO A 295 4.24 9.87 -16.51
CA PRO A 295 5.65 9.48 -16.59
C PRO A 295 5.99 8.23 -15.77
N ILE A 296 5.25 7.96 -14.67
CA ILE A 296 5.48 6.80 -13.80
C ILE A 296 5.08 5.51 -14.52
N GLN A 297 4.10 5.58 -15.44
CA GLN A 297 3.55 4.41 -16.12
C GLN A 297 4.28 4.05 -17.42
N ARG A 298 5.32 4.78 -17.84
CA ARG A 298 6.01 4.53 -19.14
C ARG A 298 6.45 3.07 -19.32
N VAL A 299 6.96 2.44 -18.27
CA VAL A 299 7.36 1.01 -18.29
C VAL A 299 6.16 0.11 -18.53
N ALA A 300 5.05 0.36 -17.83
CA ALA A 300 3.83 -0.44 -17.95
C ALA A 300 3.16 -0.24 -19.33
N VAL A 301 3.11 0.99 -19.84
CA VAL A 301 2.64 1.31 -21.21
C VAL A 301 3.48 0.58 -22.25
N SER A 302 4.81 0.57 -22.10
CA SER A 302 5.71 -0.16 -22.96
C SER A 302 5.42 -1.67 -22.95
N GLN A 303 5.19 -2.26 -21.78
CA GLN A 303 4.82 -3.68 -21.66
C GLN A 303 3.47 -3.99 -22.31
N ALA A 304 2.48 -3.10 -22.17
CA ALA A 304 1.18 -3.25 -22.82
C ALA A 304 1.29 -3.17 -24.35
N CYS A 305 2.16 -2.29 -24.88
CA CYS A 305 2.45 -2.25 -26.31
C CYS A 305 3.07 -3.58 -26.79
N ASN A 306 3.99 -4.16 -26.02
CA ASN A 306 4.55 -5.47 -26.35
C ASN A 306 3.47 -6.57 -26.37
N GLN A 307 2.59 -6.60 -25.36
CA GLN A 307 1.48 -7.56 -25.28
C GLN A 307 0.49 -7.40 -26.44
N LEU A 308 0.14 -6.16 -26.80
CA LEU A 308 -0.69 -5.88 -27.99
C LEU A 308 -0.03 -6.37 -29.27
N GLY A 309 1.27 -6.11 -29.46
CA GLY A 309 2.02 -6.62 -30.60
C GLY A 309 1.94 -8.14 -30.69
N MET A 310 2.07 -8.84 -29.55
CA MET A 310 1.96 -10.30 -29.49
C MET A 310 0.54 -10.79 -29.81
N LEU A 311 -0.50 -10.14 -29.26
CA LEU A 311 -1.90 -10.46 -29.53
C LEU A 311 -2.24 -10.28 -31.02
N PHE A 312 -1.86 -9.16 -31.63
CA PHE A 312 -2.09 -8.91 -33.05
C PHE A 312 -1.34 -9.89 -33.94
N ASN A 313 -0.12 -10.28 -33.58
CA ASN A 313 0.60 -11.35 -34.28
C ASN A 313 -0.14 -12.69 -34.20
N LYS A 314 -0.66 -13.06 -33.03
CA LYS A 314 -1.46 -14.29 -32.86
C LYS A 314 -2.76 -14.24 -33.68
N MET A 315 -3.35 -13.05 -33.84
CA MET A 315 -4.56 -12.83 -34.65
C MET A 315 -4.27 -12.69 -36.16
N GLY A 316 -3.01 -12.76 -36.60
CA GLY A 316 -2.61 -12.58 -38.01
C GLY A 316 -2.65 -11.12 -38.50
N GLN A 317 -2.86 -10.16 -37.61
CA GLN A 317 -2.88 -8.72 -37.92
C GLN A 317 -1.46 -8.15 -37.83
N PHE A 318 -0.59 -8.60 -38.72
CA PHE A 318 0.86 -8.37 -38.62
C PHE A 318 1.27 -6.90 -38.74
N GLU A 319 0.55 -6.08 -39.51
CA GLU A 319 0.85 -4.64 -39.62
C GLU A 319 0.59 -3.91 -38.30
N LEU A 320 -0.55 -4.19 -37.66
CA LEU A 320 -0.88 -3.70 -36.32
C LEU A 320 0.12 -4.21 -35.29
N ALA A 321 0.57 -5.47 -35.40
CA ALA A 321 1.60 -5.97 -34.51
C ALA A 321 2.90 -5.18 -34.60
N VAL A 322 3.34 -4.85 -35.82
CA VAL A 322 4.53 -4.01 -36.06
C VAL A 322 4.39 -2.65 -35.41
N THR A 323 3.25 -1.95 -35.56
CA THR A 323 3.08 -0.60 -34.98
C THR A 323 3.24 -0.61 -33.46
N TYR A 324 2.68 -1.62 -32.77
CA TYR A 324 2.80 -1.74 -31.33
C TYR A 324 4.21 -2.18 -30.88
N PHE A 325 4.89 -3.06 -31.62
CA PHE A 325 6.30 -3.36 -31.31
C PHE A 325 7.24 -2.19 -31.58
N GLU A 326 6.97 -1.35 -32.57
CA GLU A 326 7.73 -0.11 -32.80
C GLU A 326 7.58 0.83 -31.62
N ARG A 327 6.35 1.02 -31.13
CA ARG A 327 6.08 1.84 -29.95
C ARG A 327 6.74 1.28 -28.69
N HIS A 328 6.66 -0.03 -28.46
CA HIS A 328 7.36 -0.70 -27.37
C HIS A 328 8.88 -0.45 -27.43
N PHE A 329 9.49 -0.63 -28.61
CA PHE A 329 10.91 -0.40 -28.82
C PHE A 329 11.32 1.06 -28.59
N GLN A 330 10.52 2.03 -29.06
CA GLN A 330 10.75 3.45 -28.84
C GLN A 330 10.74 3.78 -27.34
N LEU A 331 9.69 3.38 -26.61
CA LEU A 331 9.57 3.62 -25.17
C LEU A 331 10.71 2.99 -24.38
N MET A 332 11.11 1.74 -24.70
CA MET A 332 12.25 1.11 -24.03
C MET A 332 13.57 1.84 -24.29
N THR A 333 13.74 2.40 -25.49
CA THR A 333 14.92 3.19 -25.84
C THR A 333 14.96 4.51 -25.08
N GLU A 334 13.81 5.17 -24.91
CA GLU A 334 13.67 6.39 -24.12
C GLU A 334 13.97 6.13 -22.64
N ILE A 335 13.32 5.12 -22.04
CA ILE A 335 13.56 4.71 -20.65
C ILE A 335 15.03 4.39 -20.41
N SER A 336 15.67 3.64 -21.32
CA SER A 336 17.09 3.30 -21.19
C SER A 336 18.02 4.52 -21.28
N LYS A 337 17.62 5.59 -21.98
CA LYS A 337 18.42 6.82 -22.05
C LYS A 337 18.30 7.62 -20.77
N ASP A 338 17.08 7.76 -20.25
CA ASP A 338 16.80 8.44 -18.98
C ASP A 338 17.56 7.75 -17.83
N ASP A 339 17.49 6.42 -17.74
CA ASP A 339 18.25 5.61 -16.76
C ASP A 339 19.77 5.86 -16.82
N MET A 340 20.32 6.05 -18.02
CA MET A 340 21.76 6.32 -18.20
C MET A 340 22.13 7.75 -17.80
N GLN A 341 21.28 8.74 -18.10
CA GLN A 341 21.51 10.13 -17.69
C GLN A 341 21.46 10.30 -16.16
N ASP A 342 20.52 9.64 -15.49
CA ASP A 342 20.43 9.66 -14.02
C ASP A 342 21.68 9.03 -13.37
N LEU A 343 22.24 7.98 -13.96
CA LEU A 343 23.49 7.38 -13.50
C LEU A 343 24.68 8.32 -13.68
N GLU A 344 24.82 8.95 -14.86
CA GLU A 344 25.91 9.89 -15.14
C GLU A 344 25.87 11.10 -14.18
N GLN A 345 24.69 11.69 -13.96
CA GLN A 345 24.53 12.82 -13.04
C GLN A 345 24.85 12.44 -11.58
N ASN A 346 24.41 11.28 -11.11
CA ASN A 346 24.73 10.79 -9.76
C ASN A 346 26.23 10.52 -9.58
N THR A 347 26.93 10.03 -10.61
CA THR A 347 28.38 9.83 -10.54
C THR A 347 29.19 11.13 -10.54
N HIS A 348 28.71 12.17 -11.22
CA HIS A 348 29.32 13.50 -11.17
C HIS A 348 29.13 14.19 -9.81
N GLN A 349 27.94 14.11 -9.21
CA GLN A 349 27.67 14.68 -7.88
C GLN A 349 28.51 14.03 -6.75
N LEU A 350 28.85 12.75 -6.88
CA LEU A 350 29.75 12.07 -5.94
C LEU A 350 31.21 12.49 -6.06
N ASN A 351 31.62 13.05 -7.22
CA ASN A 351 32.99 13.49 -7.46
C ASN A 351 33.23 14.97 -7.12
N ASP A 352 32.16 15.77 -6.98
CA ASP A 352 32.23 17.20 -6.68
C ASP A 352 32.05 17.54 -5.18
N GLY A 353 31.96 16.52 -4.30
CA GLY A 353 31.89 16.68 -2.84
C GLY A 353 33.22 16.37 -2.15
N ASP A 354 33.74 17.34 -1.38
CA ASP A 354 35.02 17.30 -0.65
C ASP A 354 35.32 15.96 0.05
N GLY A 355 36.57 15.51 -0.09
CA GLY A 355 37.02 14.18 0.29
C GLY A 355 36.95 13.88 1.79
N ILE A 356 36.23 12.82 2.16
CA ILE A 356 36.47 12.03 3.38
C ILE A 356 36.32 10.53 3.05
N LYS A 357 37.34 9.76 3.45
CA LYS A 357 37.46 8.29 3.33
C LYS A 357 36.56 7.56 4.36
N SER A 358 35.77 6.58 3.94
CA SER A 358 35.61 5.25 4.60
C SER A 358 34.64 4.33 3.82
N PRO A 359 34.70 2.98 4.00
CA PRO A 359 34.34 2.00 2.97
C PRO A 359 32.97 1.32 3.13
N LEU A 360 32.20 1.33 2.03
CA LEU A 360 31.21 0.36 1.51
C LEU A 360 29.89 0.12 2.30
N PRO A 361 28.77 -0.17 1.57
CA PRO A 361 28.57 -1.48 0.96
C PRO A 361 28.37 -1.42 -0.57
N TRP A 362 29.22 -2.14 -1.31
CA TRP A 362 28.90 -2.62 -2.65
C TRP A 362 27.72 -3.58 -2.53
N ASN A 363 26.50 -3.11 -2.80
CA ASN A 363 25.43 -3.97 -3.29
C ASN A 363 24.25 -3.17 -3.87
N LYS A 364 24.50 -2.37 -4.90
CA LYS A 364 23.50 -2.08 -5.94
C LYS A 364 24.16 -2.11 -7.30
N THR A 365 24.32 -3.35 -7.78
CA THR A 365 24.11 -3.73 -9.18
C THR A 365 24.85 -2.94 -10.26
N GLY A 366 26.02 -3.44 -10.67
CA GLY A 366 26.48 -3.34 -12.07
C GLY A 366 25.59 -4.11 -13.07
N SER A 367 24.29 -4.28 -12.75
CA SER A 367 23.31 -5.02 -13.53
C SER A 367 22.26 -4.12 -14.16
N THR A 368 22.05 -2.87 -13.73
CA THR A 368 20.97 -2.02 -14.26
C THR A 368 21.23 -1.59 -15.71
N SER A 369 22.45 -1.15 -16.05
CA SER A 369 22.82 -0.80 -17.44
C SER A 369 22.82 -2.00 -18.38
N LYS A 370 23.22 -3.18 -17.87
CA LYS A 370 23.09 -4.45 -18.62
C LYS A 370 21.62 -4.83 -18.78
N LEU A 371 20.78 -4.64 -17.76
CA LEU A 371 19.36 -4.95 -17.81
C LEU A 371 18.62 -4.03 -18.81
N SER A 372 18.93 -2.72 -18.83
CA SER A 372 18.33 -1.77 -19.77
C SER A 372 18.74 -2.08 -21.22
N THR A 373 20.03 -2.35 -21.45
CA THR A 373 20.54 -2.75 -22.78
C THR A 373 19.92 -4.08 -23.25
N VAL A 374 19.81 -5.07 -22.36
CA VAL A 374 19.19 -6.38 -22.66
C VAL A 374 17.70 -6.20 -22.99
N ARG A 375 17.00 -5.33 -22.27
CA ARG A 375 15.59 -5.01 -22.53
C ARG A 375 15.38 -4.37 -23.91
N VAL A 376 16.21 -3.41 -24.30
CA VAL A 376 16.14 -2.77 -25.63
C VAL A 376 16.47 -3.77 -26.76
N GLY A 377 17.48 -4.62 -26.57
CA GLY A 377 17.83 -5.67 -27.55
C GLY A 377 16.72 -6.70 -27.76
N GLY A 378 16.02 -7.09 -26.68
CA GLY A 378 14.83 -7.94 -26.76
C GLY A 378 13.72 -7.28 -27.59
N ALA A 379 13.40 -6.02 -27.31
CA ALA A 379 12.40 -5.26 -28.07
C ALA A 379 12.77 -5.12 -29.57
N GLN A 380 14.05 -4.87 -29.88
CA GLN A 380 14.54 -4.79 -31.26
C GLN A 380 14.37 -6.11 -32.02
N THR A 381 14.70 -7.22 -31.36
CA THR A 381 14.60 -8.57 -31.94
C THR A 381 13.14 -8.88 -32.27
N GLN A 382 12.24 -8.60 -31.33
CA GLN A 382 10.82 -8.87 -31.50
C GLN A 382 10.19 -8.01 -32.61
N LEU A 383 10.60 -6.75 -32.70
CA LEU A 383 10.24 -5.87 -33.82
C LEU A 383 10.73 -6.41 -35.17
N GLY A 384 11.98 -6.89 -35.24
CA GLY A 384 12.54 -7.49 -36.46
C GLY A 384 11.76 -8.72 -36.94
N ILE A 385 11.42 -9.62 -36.02
CA ILE A 385 10.59 -10.80 -36.30
C ILE A 385 9.21 -10.38 -36.82
N SER A 386 8.56 -9.42 -36.14
CA SER A 386 7.23 -8.94 -36.55
C SER A 386 7.24 -8.31 -37.94
N LYS A 387 8.27 -7.53 -38.27
CA LYS A 387 8.46 -6.96 -39.62
C LYS A 387 8.60 -8.06 -40.67
N GLY A 388 9.37 -9.10 -40.36
CA GLY A 388 9.50 -10.28 -41.22
C GLY A 388 8.14 -10.97 -41.47
N ASN A 389 7.34 -11.17 -40.41
CA ASN A 389 6.02 -11.77 -40.52
C ASN A 389 5.05 -10.94 -41.38
N ALA A 390 4.98 -9.63 -41.15
CA ALA A 390 4.13 -8.73 -41.94
C ALA A 390 4.51 -8.75 -43.42
N GLN A 391 5.81 -8.77 -43.70
CA GLN A 391 6.34 -8.83 -45.05
C GLN A 391 6.08 -10.15 -45.75
N MET A 392 6.14 -11.27 -45.01
CA MET A 392 5.79 -12.59 -45.51
C MET A 392 4.28 -12.69 -45.78
N ALA A 393 3.44 -12.10 -44.94
CA ALA A 393 1.99 -12.07 -45.15
C ALA A 393 1.62 -11.32 -46.43
N GLN A 394 2.15 -10.11 -46.63
CA GLN A 394 1.95 -9.33 -47.87
C GLN A 394 2.46 -10.09 -49.11
N TYR A 395 3.56 -10.85 -48.97
CA TYR A 395 4.08 -11.70 -50.05
C TYR A 395 3.09 -12.81 -50.43
N PHE A 396 2.48 -13.48 -49.45
CA PHE A 396 1.50 -14.52 -49.73
C PHE A 396 0.22 -13.98 -50.36
N GLU A 397 -0.29 -12.84 -49.88
CA GLU A 397 -1.46 -12.18 -50.50
C GLU A 397 -1.19 -11.85 -51.97
N THR A 398 -0.05 -11.22 -52.27
CA THR A 398 0.30 -10.84 -53.65
C THR A 398 0.52 -12.02 -54.60
N ILE A 399 0.92 -13.19 -54.10
CA ILE A 399 1.10 -14.41 -54.91
C ILE A 399 -0.20 -15.18 -55.11
N VAL A 400 -1.09 -15.19 -54.12
CA VAL A 400 -2.40 -15.83 -54.25
C VAL A 400 -3.26 -15.10 -55.29
N ASP A 401 -3.14 -13.77 -55.37
CA ASP A 401 -3.92 -12.95 -56.31
C ASP A 401 -3.38 -12.92 -57.74
N CYS A 402 -2.11 -13.26 -57.96
CA CYS A 402 -1.45 -13.15 -59.25
C CYS A 402 -0.58 -14.38 -59.53
N ASN A 403 -0.83 -15.09 -60.64
CA ASN A 403 -0.07 -16.26 -61.12
C ASN A 403 1.47 -16.15 -60.89
N GLY A 404 1.92 -16.61 -59.72
CA GLY A 404 3.25 -17.01 -59.26
C GLY A 404 4.48 -16.12 -59.56
N LEU A 405 4.76 -15.81 -60.82
CA LEU A 405 6.07 -15.34 -61.29
C LEU A 405 6.16 -13.82 -61.42
N ALA A 406 5.11 -13.16 -61.91
CA ALA A 406 5.08 -11.71 -62.05
C ALA A 406 5.06 -11.00 -60.68
N SER A 407 4.30 -11.57 -59.74
CA SER A 407 4.18 -11.13 -58.35
C SER A 407 5.52 -11.28 -57.60
N LEU A 408 6.25 -12.38 -57.84
CA LEU A 408 7.59 -12.61 -57.30
C LEU A 408 8.61 -11.54 -57.77
N LEU A 409 8.57 -11.19 -59.06
CA LEU A 409 9.44 -10.18 -59.66
C LEU A 409 9.09 -8.77 -59.17
N LEU A 410 7.80 -8.46 -59.06
CA LEU A 410 7.32 -7.17 -58.55
C LEU A 410 7.66 -6.97 -57.06
N TRP A 411 7.50 -8.02 -56.24
CA TRP A 411 7.87 -8.01 -54.83
C TRP A 411 9.38 -7.81 -54.64
N LYS A 412 10.22 -8.51 -55.44
CA LYS A 412 11.68 -8.28 -55.46
C LYS A 412 12.02 -6.86 -55.90
N ALA A 413 11.42 -6.36 -56.98
CA ALA A 413 11.72 -5.05 -57.56
C ALA A 413 11.39 -3.88 -56.62
N LYS A 414 10.21 -3.87 -55.99
CA LYS A 414 9.83 -2.81 -55.03
C LYS A 414 10.80 -2.69 -53.85
N ARG A 415 11.50 -3.76 -53.53
CA ARG A 415 12.27 -3.89 -52.30
C ARG A 415 13.77 -3.81 -52.49
N SER A 416 14.28 -4.23 -53.64
CA SER A 416 15.65 -3.98 -54.05
C SER A 416 15.93 -2.51 -54.39
N PHE A 417 14.90 -1.72 -54.70
CA PHE A 417 15.03 -0.33 -55.18
C PHE A 417 14.33 0.72 -54.31
N GLY A 418 13.97 0.40 -53.06
CA GLY A 418 13.22 1.29 -52.14
C GLY A 418 13.89 2.63 -51.78
N SER A 419 15.09 2.93 -52.28
CA SER A 419 15.72 4.25 -52.19
C SER A 419 15.97 4.95 -53.53
N TYR A 420 15.69 4.30 -54.66
CA TYR A 420 15.89 4.87 -56.00
C TYR A 420 14.91 4.26 -57.00
N LEU A 421 13.72 4.85 -57.11
CA LEU A 421 12.90 4.74 -58.32
C LEU A 421 12.45 6.14 -58.72
N PRO A 422 13.09 6.78 -59.72
CA PRO A 422 12.49 7.89 -60.42
C PRO A 422 11.25 7.38 -61.18
N THR A 423 10.20 8.17 -61.14
CA THR A 423 8.91 8.06 -61.86
C THR A 423 9.04 7.69 -63.34
N ARG A 424 9.27 6.41 -63.66
CA ARG A 424 9.17 5.93 -65.05
C ARG A 424 9.00 4.43 -65.22
N LEU A 425 7.97 3.84 -64.60
CA LEU A 425 7.46 2.51 -64.97
C LEU A 425 5.92 2.48 -64.87
N GLU A 426 5.27 3.37 -65.62
CA GLU A 426 3.81 3.33 -65.84
C GLU A 426 3.42 2.75 -67.21
N ASN A 427 4.35 2.22 -68.01
CA ASN A 427 4.01 1.62 -69.31
C ASN A 427 4.90 0.42 -69.64
N ILE A 428 4.67 -0.72 -68.98
CA ILE A 428 4.78 -2.10 -69.49
C ILE A 428 3.80 -2.92 -68.65
#